data_AF-A0A0H5C406-F1
#
_entry.id   AF-A0A0H5C406-F1
#
_cell.length_a   1.000
_cell.length_b   1.000
_cell.length_c   1.000
_cell.angle_alpha   90.00
_cell.angle_beta   90.00
_cell.angle_gamma   90.00
#
_symmetry.space_group_name_H-M   'P 1'
#
loop_
_entity.id
_entity.type
_entity.pdbx_description
1 polymer ?
#
loop_
_entity_poly.entity_id
_entity_poly.type
_entity_poly.pdbx_seq_one_letter_code
_entity_poly.pdbx_strand_id
1 'polypeptide(L)'
;MSLWTADNADEFPPVPERPQLDRRSCLSARGLRSFLQLSRHSVDDVLKQRLNSLTSRSVKSSTRGDISCSSFLDGVVFPAWKARLAAIEYCEGEASKLELELKSSQTDPSVEKHVIENKDLRLDPYAQKDLDHESQAKTEQIDSLRSWIQNERDIESIVQTRSVQVLTDYCGWKDWLDEFHTWGQSQR
;
A
#
# COMPACT_ATOMS: atom_id res chain seq x y z
N MET A 1 1.11 29.10 19.08
CA MET A 1 2.15 28.38 18.33
C MET A 1 1.88 28.63 16.85
N SER A 2 2.69 29.48 16.22
CA SER A 2 2.50 29.91 14.83
C SER A 2 3.04 28.82 13.89
N LEU A 3 2.17 28.22 13.07
CA LEU A 3 2.47 27.12 12.14
C LEU A 3 2.69 27.60 10.69
N TRP A 4 3.23 28.81 10.50
CA TRP A 4 3.47 29.36 9.17
C TRP A 4 4.85 29.98 9.11
N THR A 5 5.86 29.16 8.83
CA THR A 5 7.11 29.62 8.22
C THR A 5 6.83 29.83 6.73
N ALA A 6 6.75 31.10 6.33
CA ALA A 6 6.52 31.54 4.97
C ALA A 6 7.82 31.51 4.14
N ASP A 7 8.41 30.33 3.98
CA ASP A 7 9.45 30.09 2.99
C ASP A 7 8.98 28.96 2.06
N ASN A 8 8.74 29.30 0.79
CA ASN A 8 8.29 28.46 -0.32
C ASN A 8 6.78 28.13 -0.39
N ALA A 9 5.94 29.15 -0.63
CA ALA A 9 4.51 28.97 -0.91
C ALA A 9 4.19 28.15 -2.19
N ASP A 10 5.18 27.90 -3.05
CA ASP A 10 5.04 27.15 -4.31
C ASP A 10 5.67 25.74 -4.26
N GLU A 11 6.19 25.30 -3.11
CA GLU A 11 6.84 23.99 -2.99
C GLU A 11 5.82 22.91 -2.64
N PHE A 12 5.74 21.88 -3.48
CA PHE A 12 4.84 20.76 -3.26
C PHE A 12 5.21 19.98 -2.00
N PRO A 13 4.24 19.42 -1.27
CA PRO A 13 4.54 18.63 -0.07
C PRO A 13 5.49 17.47 -0.41
N PRO A 14 6.42 17.12 0.51
CA PRO A 14 7.31 16.00 0.31
C PRO A 14 6.49 14.71 0.20
N VAL A 15 6.97 13.78 -0.62
CA VAL A 15 6.39 12.44 -0.71
C VAL A 15 6.60 11.76 0.64
N PRO A 16 5.55 11.19 1.26
CA PRO A 16 5.70 10.53 2.55
C PRO A 16 6.65 9.34 2.41
N GLU A 17 7.59 9.24 3.35
CA GLU A 17 8.46 8.07 3.45
C GLU A 17 7.63 6.82 3.76
N ARG A 18 8.12 5.67 3.27
CA ARG A 18 7.49 4.39 3.53
C ARG A 18 7.51 4.13 5.05
N PRO A 19 6.36 3.81 5.68
CA PRO A 19 6.35 3.48 7.10
C PRO A 19 7.13 2.18 7.37
N GLN A 20 7.65 2.04 8.58
CA GLN A 20 8.17 0.76 9.05
C GLN A 20 7.04 -0.27 9.04
N LEU A 21 7.24 -1.35 8.29
CA LEU A 21 6.21 -2.36 8.07
C LEU A 21 6.39 -3.50 9.06
N ASP A 22 5.40 -3.62 9.94
CA ASP A 22 5.26 -4.71 10.90
C ASP A 22 3.89 -5.36 10.73
N ARG A 23 3.78 -6.62 11.16
CA ARG A 23 2.52 -7.40 11.16
C ARG A 23 1.34 -6.65 11.81
N ARG A 24 1.60 -5.93 12.91
CA ARG A 24 0.58 -5.12 13.63
C ARG A 24 0.02 -3.98 12.78
N SER A 25 0.86 -3.40 11.92
CA SER A 25 0.50 -2.32 11.02
C SER A 25 -0.45 -2.81 9.91
N CYS A 26 -0.30 -4.05 9.44
CA CYS A 26 -1.22 -4.69 8.50
C CYS A 26 -2.56 -5.03 9.17
N LEU A 27 -2.54 -5.64 10.37
CA LEU A 27 -3.75 -6.07 11.08
C LEU A 27 -4.68 -4.91 11.47
N SER A 28 -4.11 -3.76 11.88
CA SER A 28 -4.91 -2.59 12.24
C SER A 28 -5.29 -1.71 11.04
N ALA A 29 -4.59 -1.87 9.91
CA ALA A 29 -4.69 -1.14 8.64
C ALA A 29 -4.68 0.41 8.72
N ARG A 30 -4.73 1.03 9.90
CA ARG A 30 -4.82 2.50 10.05
C ARG A 30 -3.58 3.21 9.51
N GLY A 31 -2.39 2.81 9.97
CA GLY A 31 -1.14 3.45 9.56
C GLY A 31 -0.89 3.29 8.06
N LEU A 32 -1.14 2.10 7.53
CA LEU A 32 -0.97 1.83 6.11
C LEU A 32 -1.98 2.60 5.25
N ARG A 33 -3.24 2.66 5.67
CA ARG A 33 -4.27 3.44 4.98
C ARG A 33 -3.93 4.93 4.94
N SER A 34 -3.47 5.50 6.06
CA SER A 34 -3.03 6.89 6.12
C SER A 34 -1.83 7.15 5.20
N PHE A 35 -0.87 6.23 5.15
CA PHE A 35 0.26 6.31 4.22
C PHE A 35 -0.19 6.27 2.75
N LEU A 36 -1.03 5.30 2.36
CA LEU A 36 -1.51 5.18 0.99
C LEU A 36 -2.30 6.41 0.56
N GLN A 37 -3.18 6.91 1.44
CA GLN A 37 -3.97 8.12 1.19
C GLN A 37 -3.08 9.36 1.02
N LEU A 38 -2.12 9.57 1.93
CA LEU A 38 -1.23 10.72 1.87
C LEU A 38 -0.30 10.65 0.66
N SER A 39 0.21 9.46 0.34
CA SER A 39 1.06 9.24 -0.83
C SER A 39 0.31 9.60 -2.12
N ARG A 40 -0.90 9.07 -2.30
CA ARG A 40 -1.76 9.38 -3.47
C ARG A 40 -2.08 10.88 -3.57
N HIS A 41 -2.39 11.50 -2.44
CA HIS A 41 -2.65 12.94 -2.41
C HIS A 41 -1.42 13.79 -2.78
N SER A 42 -0.25 13.43 -2.26
CA SER A 42 0.99 14.19 -2.47
C SER A 42 1.61 14.03 -3.86
N VAL A 43 1.31 12.92 -4.55
CA VAL A 43 1.91 12.55 -5.84
C VAL A 43 0.90 12.61 -6.97
N ASP A 44 -0.20 11.86 -6.87
CA ASP A 44 -1.11 11.58 -7.99
C ASP A 44 -2.18 12.68 -8.13
N ASP A 45 -2.78 13.17 -7.04
CA ASP A 45 -3.80 14.23 -7.09
C ASP A 45 -3.24 15.56 -7.63
N VAL A 46 -2.01 15.89 -7.23
CA VAL A 46 -1.29 17.11 -7.65
C VAL A 46 -0.44 16.89 -8.91
N LEU A 47 -0.50 15.71 -9.53
CA LEU A 47 0.34 15.32 -10.66
C LEU A 47 0.25 16.32 -11.81
N LYS A 48 -0.96 16.72 -12.18
CA LYS A 48 -1.20 17.74 -13.22
C LYS A 48 -0.54 19.08 -12.89
N GLN A 49 -0.62 19.52 -11.64
CA GLN A 49 -0.03 20.79 -11.20
C GLN A 49 1.50 20.71 -11.25
N ARG A 50 2.08 19.60 -10.77
CA ARG A 50 3.52 19.34 -10.85
C ARG A 50 4.00 19.35 -12.30
N LEU A 51 3.33 18.63 -13.20
CA LEU A 51 3.70 18.60 -14.62
C LEU A 51 3.58 19.98 -15.28
N ASN A 52 2.53 20.75 -15.01
CA ASN A 52 2.41 22.13 -15.50
C ASN A 52 3.55 23.04 -15.01
N SER A 53 4.01 22.86 -13.77
CA SER A 53 5.17 23.59 -13.24
C SER A 53 6.47 23.24 -13.96
N LEU A 54 6.63 21.97 -14.39
CA LEU A 54 7.77 21.51 -15.18
C LEU A 54 7.72 22.05 -16.61
N THR A 55 6.54 21.98 -17.25
CA THR A 55 6.35 22.48 -18.62
C THR A 55 6.52 24.00 -18.69
N SER A 56 5.95 24.77 -17.76
CA SER A 56 6.13 26.23 -17.71
C SER A 56 7.59 26.66 -17.51
N ARG A 57 8.38 25.89 -16.75
CA ARG A 57 9.84 26.07 -16.66
C ARG A 57 10.54 25.69 -17.96
N SER A 58 10.08 24.65 -18.65
CA SER A 58 10.66 24.16 -19.90
C SER A 58 10.32 25.03 -21.12
N VAL A 59 9.22 25.79 -21.16
CA VAL A 59 8.89 26.72 -22.28
C VAL A 59 9.97 27.79 -22.47
N LYS A 60 10.81 28.07 -21.46
CA LYS A 60 12.00 28.92 -21.58
C LYS A 60 13.21 28.22 -22.23
N SER A 61 13.09 26.94 -22.59
CA SER A 61 14.17 26.07 -23.08
C SER A 61 13.61 25.08 -24.11
N SER A 62 13.67 25.45 -25.39
CA SER A 62 13.04 24.84 -26.57
C SER A 62 13.40 23.37 -26.92
N THR A 63 13.95 22.56 -26.01
CA THR A 63 14.45 21.19 -26.34
C THR A 63 14.37 20.19 -25.17
N ARG A 64 13.61 20.46 -24.09
CA ARG A 64 13.75 19.73 -22.81
C ARG A 64 12.50 19.01 -22.25
N GLY A 65 11.41 18.90 -23.01
CA GLY A 65 10.17 18.25 -22.55
C GLY A 65 10.38 16.84 -21.99
N ASP A 66 10.96 15.93 -22.78
CA ASP A 66 11.13 14.51 -22.40
C ASP A 66 12.07 14.29 -21.21
N ILE A 67 13.20 15.01 -21.15
CA ILE A 67 14.20 14.85 -20.08
C ILE A 67 13.63 15.30 -18.71
N SER A 68 12.74 16.29 -18.73
CA SER A 68 12.09 16.77 -17.50
C SER A 68 11.02 15.80 -16.98
N CYS A 69 10.34 15.08 -17.87
CA CYS A 69 9.37 14.06 -17.50
C CYS A 69 10.05 12.80 -16.95
N SER A 70 11.08 12.27 -17.63
CA SER A 70 11.77 11.07 -17.16
C SER A 70 12.41 11.27 -15.77
N SER A 71 13.11 12.38 -15.56
CA SER A 71 13.71 12.69 -14.25
C SER A 71 12.67 12.88 -13.13
N PHE A 72 11.51 13.46 -13.44
CA PHE A 72 10.41 13.57 -12.49
C PHE A 72 9.78 12.21 -12.15
N LEU A 73 9.62 11.35 -13.15
CA LEU A 73 9.10 10.00 -12.96
C LEU A 73 10.04 9.16 -12.09
N ASP A 74 11.33 9.11 -12.44
CA ASP A 74 12.35 8.35 -11.73
C ASP A 74 12.55 8.83 -10.28
N GLY A 75 12.41 10.15 -10.06
CA GLY A 75 12.66 10.76 -8.75
C GLY A 75 11.45 10.80 -7.81
N VAL A 76 10.22 10.87 -8.34
CA VAL A 76 9.03 11.15 -7.54
C VAL A 76 7.95 10.09 -7.72
N VAL A 77 7.49 9.87 -8.96
CA VAL A 77 6.31 9.04 -9.23
C VAL A 77 6.63 7.56 -9.03
N PHE A 78 7.67 7.05 -9.69
CA PHE A 78 8.02 5.64 -9.62
C PHE A 78 8.43 5.17 -8.21
N PRO A 79 9.25 5.92 -7.44
CA PRO A 79 9.53 5.57 -6.05
C PRO A 79 8.27 5.52 -5.19
N ALA A 80 7.34 6.45 -5.36
CA ALA A 80 6.09 6.46 -4.61
C ALA A 80 5.21 5.25 -4.94
N TRP A 81 5.04 4.93 -6.23
CA TRP A 81 4.30 3.75 -6.68
C TRP A 81 4.92 2.46 -6.15
N LYS A 82 6.26 2.32 -6.24
CA LYS A 82 7.01 1.18 -5.69
C LYS A 82 6.82 1.06 -4.18
N ALA A 83 6.88 2.17 -3.44
CA ALA A 83 6.68 2.17 -1.99
C ALA A 83 5.26 1.71 -1.59
N ARG A 84 4.23 2.16 -2.33
CA ARG A 84 2.84 1.73 -2.10
C ARG A 84 2.63 0.26 -2.43
N LEU A 85 3.06 -0.20 -3.60
CA LEU A 85 2.96 -1.60 -4.00
C LEU A 85 3.69 -2.53 -3.01
N ALA A 86 4.92 -2.18 -2.63
CA ALA A 86 5.68 -2.97 -1.68
C ALA A 86 5.02 -3.03 -0.28
N ALA A 87 4.28 -2.00 0.12
CA ALA A 87 3.52 -2.02 1.36
C ALA A 87 2.27 -2.92 1.28
N ILE A 88 1.57 -2.90 0.15
CA ILE A 88 0.42 -3.78 -0.12
C ILE A 88 0.88 -5.24 -0.20
N GLU A 89 1.95 -5.53 -0.94
CA GLU A 89 2.53 -6.88 -1.07
C GLU A 89 3.02 -7.45 0.26
N TYR A 90 3.65 -6.62 1.11
CA TYR A 90 4.05 -7.04 2.44
C TYR A 90 2.85 -7.53 3.26
N CYS A 91 1.74 -6.78 3.25
CA CYS A 91 0.54 -7.18 3.98
C CYS A 91 -0.15 -8.40 3.39
N GLU A 92 -0.07 -8.62 2.07
CA GLU A 92 -0.52 -9.88 1.47
C GLU A 92 0.31 -11.08 1.96
N GLY A 93 1.63 -10.90 2.06
CA GLY A 93 2.54 -11.92 2.62
C GLY A 93 2.20 -12.24 4.07
N GLU A 94 1.97 -11.22 4.91
CA GLU A 94 1.56 -11.41 6.31
C GLU A 94 0.18 -12.06 6.44
N ALA A 95 -0.78 -11.69 5.60
CA ALA A 95 -2.10 -12.34 5.57
C ALA A 95 -2.00 -13.83 5.22
N SER A 96 -1.14 -14.19 4.28
CA SER A 96 -0.87 -15.59 3.92
C SER A 96 -0.21 -16.37 5.06
N LYS A 97 0.74 -15.76 5.78
CA LYS A 97 1.36 -16.38 6.97
C LYS A 97 0.35 -16.62 8.09
N LEU A 98 -0.50 -15.63 8.37
CA LEU A 98 -1.58 -15.73 9.36
C LEU A 98 -2.53 -16.91 9.07
N GLU A 99 -2.87 -17.11 7.81
CA GLU A 99 -3.72 -18.24 7.41
C GLU A 99 -3.03 -19.59 7.65
N LEU A 100 -1.74 -19.69 7.31
CA LEU A 100 -0.96 -20.90 7.56
C LEU A 100 -0.86 -21.22 9.06
N GLU A 101 -0.61 -20.20 9.90
CA GLU A 101 -0.56 -20.34 11.36
C GLU A 101 -1.92 -20.79 11.94
N LEU A 102 -3.04 -20.29 11.40
CA LEU A 102 -4.37 -20.71 11.81
C LEU A 102 -4.65 -22.17 11.44
N LYS A 103 -4.31 -22.56 10.20
CA LYS A 103 -4.45 -23.94 9.72
C LYS A 103 -3.55 -24.92 10.48
N SER A 104 -2.31 -24.54 10.80
CA SER A 104 -1.42 -25.38 11.60
C SER A 104 -1.91 -25.55 13.03
N SER A 105 -2.50 -24.50 13.63
CA SER A 105 -3.05 -24.56 14.97
C SER A 105 -4.29 -25.47 15.07
N GLN A 106 -5.09 -25.54 14.00
CA GLN A 106 -6.26 -26.43 13.91
C GLN A 106 -5.89 -27.90 13.64
N THR A 107 -4.76 -28.15 12.99
CA THR A 107 -4.32 -29.50 12.61
C THR A 107 -3.40 -30.16 13.63
N ASP A 108 -3.00 -29.45 14.69
CA ASP A 108 -2.19 -30.00 15.76
C ASP A 108 -3.08 -30.73 16.79
N PRO A 109 -3.13 -32.08 16.77
CA PRO A 109 -3.98 -32.85 17.68
C PRO A 109 -3.53 -32.73 19.15
N SER A 110 -2.32 -32.23 19.41
CA SER A 110 -1.84 -31.99 20.78
C SER A 110 -2.42 -30.72 21.38
N VAL A 111 -2.68 -29.68 20.58
CA VAL A 111 -3.34 -28.43 21.00
C VAL A 111 -4.82 -28.66 21.24
N GLU A 112 -5.47 -29.38 20.33
CA GLU A 112 -6.90 -29.73 20.46
C GLU A 112 -7.14 -30.60 21.71
N LYS A 113 -6.28 -31.60 21.96
CA LYS A 113 -6.31 -32.36 23.22
C LYS A 113 -6.02 -31.49 24.44
N HIS A 114 -4.94 -30.70 24.47
CA HIS A 114 -4.60 -29.95 25.69
C HIS A 114 -5.61 -28.86 26.03
N VAL A 115 -6.29 -28.25 25.06
CA VAL A 115 -7.34 -27.25 25.34
C VAL A 115 -8.62 -27.91 25.84
N ILE A 116 -9.01 -29.06 25.27
CA ILE A 116 -10.17 -29.85 25.72
C ILE A 116 -9.88 -30.57 27.05
N GLU A 117 -8.64 -30.95 27.31
CA GLU A 117 -8.21 -31.66 28.53
C GLU A 117 -7.98 -30.67 29.70
N ASN A 118 -7.59 -29.41 29.44
CA ASN A 118 -7.56 -28.34 30.45
C ASN A 118 -8.95 -27.72 30.72
N LYS A 119 -9.91 -27.85 29.81
CA LYS A 119 -11.34 -27.53 30.03
C LYS A 119 -12.16 -28.81 29.93
N ASP A 120 -12.16 -29.61 30.99
CA ASP A 120 -12.99 -30.81 31.09
C ASP A 120 -14.43 -30.45 30.69
N LEU A 121 -14.90 -30.99 29.56
CA LEU A 121 -16.22 -30.69 28.97
C LEU A 121 -17.39 -31.06 29.91
N ARG A 122 -17.10 -31.81 30.97
CA ARG A 122 -18.03 -32.09 32.07
C ARG A 122 -18.21 -30.91 33.02
N LEU A 123 -17.20 -30.05 33.17
CA LEU A 123 -17.24 -28.81 33.95
C LEU A 123 -17.83 -27.64 33.14
N ASP A 124 -17.60 -27.57 31.83
CA ASP A 124 -18.11 -26.51 30.97
C ASP A 124 -18.69 -27.04 29.64
N PRO A 125 -20.03 -27.15 29.53
CA PRO A 125 -20.72 -27.55 28.30
C PRO A 125 -20.55 -26.59 27.11
N TYR A 126 -20.09 -25.35 27.33
CA TYR A 126 -19.94 -24.34 26.29
C TYR A 126 -18.50 -24.23 25.75
N ALA A 127 -17.54 -24.92 26.35
CA ALA A 127 -16.13 -24.80 25.98
C ALA A 127 -15.86 -25.09 24.49
N GLN A 128 -16.51 -26.09 23.90
CA GLN A 128 -16.37 -26.37 22.46
C GLN A 128 -16.93 -25.24 21.59
N LYS A 129 -18.09 -24.70 21.97
CA LYS A 129 -18.73 -23.60 21.24
C LYS A 129 -17.90 -22.33 21.29
N ASP A 130 -17.26 -22.05 22.42
CA ASP A 130 -16.36 -20.90 22.56
C ASP A 130 -15.12 -21.04 21.67
N LEU A 131 -14.53 -22.23 21.58
CA LEU A 131 -13.40 -22.50 20.66
C LEU A 131 -13.80 -22.32 19.20
N ASP A 132 -14.98 -22.82 18.82
CA ASP A 132 -15.52 -22.63 17.48
C ASP A 132 -15.70 -21.14 17.18
N HIS A 133 -16.29 -20.38 18.11
CA HIS A 133 -16.45 -18.92 17.98
C HIS A 133 -15.10 -18.19 17.87
N GLU A 134 -14.10 -18.56 18.67
CA GLU A 134 -12.76 -17.98 18.58
C GLU A 134 -12.09 -18.27 17.23
N SER A 135 -12.24 -19.50 16.72
CA SER A 135 -11.70 -19.90 15.42
C SER A 135 -12.38 -19.16 14.26
N GLN A 136 -13.70 -18.97 14.34
CA GLN A 136 -14.49 -18.21 13.37
C GLN A 136 -14.07 -16.74 13.38
N ALA A 137 -13.97 -16.12 14.56
CA ALA A 137 -13.56 -14.72 14.68
C ALA A 137 -12.15 -14.47 14.09
N LYS A 138 -11.21 -15.41 14.26
CA LYS A 138 -9.88 -15.32 13.63
C LYS A 138 -9.95 -15.43 12.11
N THR A 139 -10.80 -16.31 11.60
CA THR A 139 -11.00 -16.50 10.16
C THR A 139 -11.61 -15.25 9.53
N GLU A 140 -12.66 -14.70 10.13
CA GLU A 140 -13.32 -13.46 9.71
C GLU A 140 -12.35 -12.27 9.67
N GLN A 141 -11.45 -12.16 10.67
CA GLN A 141 -10.43 -11.13 10.68
C GLN A 141 -9.47 -11.25 9.48
N ILE A 142 -8.99 -12.46 9.17
CA ILE A 142 -8.10 -12.70 8.02
C ILE A 142 -8.82 -12.40 6.71
N ASP A 143 -10.09 -12.80 6.57
CA ASP A 143 -10.88 -12.55 5.36
C ASP A 143 -11.14 -11.06 5.16
N SER A 144 -11.43 -10.32 6.24
CA SER A 144 -11.58 -8.87 6.18
C SER A 144 -10.29 -8.17 5.74
N LEU A 145 -9.14 -8.65 6.23
CA LEU A 145 -7.82 -8.13 5.85
C LEU A 145 -7.54 -8.41 4.37
N ARG A 146 -7.84 -9.61 3.87
CA ARG A 146 -7.67 -9.98 2.46
C ARG A 146 -8.52 -9.12 1.53
N SER A 147 -9.80 -8.98 1.86
CA SER A 147 -10.72 -8.14 1.10
C SER A 147 -10.20 -6.70 1.02
N TRP A 148 -9.71 -6.16 2.15
CA TRP A 148 -9.10 -4.85 2.19
C TRP A 148 -7.84 -4.74 1.31
N ILE A 149 -6.94 -5.72 1.36
CA ILE A 149 -5.71 -5.76 0.53
C ILE A 149 -6.06 -5.79 -0.96
N GLN A 150 -7.03 -6.61 -1.37
CA GLN A 150 -7.44 -6.68 -2.78
C GLN A 150 -8.04 -5.35 -3.25
N ASN A 151 -8.90 -4.74 -2.43
CA ASN A 151 -9.43 -3.42 -2.74
C ASN A 151 -8.32 -2.37 -2.87
N GLU A 152 -7.28 -2.39 -2.03
CA GLU A 152 -6.16 -1.46 -2.18
C GLU A 152 -5.32 -1.73 -3.44
N ARG A 153 -5.21 -2.98 -3.89
CA ARG A 153 -4.60 -3.31 -5.19
C ARG A 153 -5.42 -2.76 -6.35
N ASP A 154 -6.73 -2.93 -6.31
CA ASP A 154 -7.62 -2.43 -7.34
C ASP A 154 -7.58 -0.90 -7.41
N ILE A 155 -7.59 -0.23 -6.26
CA ILE A 155 -7.42 1.23 -6.18
C ILE A 155 -6.07 1.63 -6.75
N GLU A 156 -4.98 0.93 -6.43
CA GLU A 156 -3.66 1.26 -6.95
C GLU A 156 -3.59 1.11 -8.47
N SER A 157 -4.19 0.06 -9.04
CA SER A 157 -4.31 -0.13 -10.49
C SER A 157 -5.08 1.03 -11.15
N ILE A 158 -6.18 1.48 -10.54
CA ILE A 158 -6.97 2.63 -11.02
C ILE A 158 -6.14 3.93 -10.95
N VAL A 159 -5.43 4.16 -9.84
CA VAL A 159 -4.60 5.35 -9.64
C VAL A 159 -3.47 5.39 -10.66
N GLN A 160 -2.78 4.27 -10.88
CA GLN A 160 -1.72 4.17 -11.88
C GLN A 160 -2.28 4.42 -13.28
N THR A 161 -3.38 3.76 -13.67
CA THR A 161 -4.01 3.96 -14.99
C THR A 161 -4.39 5.42 -15.23
N ARG A 162 -5.00 6.09 -14.24
CA ARG A 162 -5.35 7.52 -14.35
C ARG A 162 -4.12 8.40 -14.45
N SER A 163 -3.09 8.11 -13.66
CA SER A 163 -1.85 8.87 -13.67
C SER A 163 -1.11 8.71 -15.01
N VAL A 164 -1.13 7.51 -15.60
CA VAL A 164 -0.61 7.21 -16.93
C VAL A 164 -1.33 8.00 -18.02
N GLN A 165 -2.66 8.15 -17.93
CA GLN A 165 -3.41 9.02 -18.85
C GLN A 165 -2.92 10.47 -18.77
N VAL A 166 -2.75 10.99 -17.55
CA VAL A 166 -2.19 12.33 -17.34
C VAL A 166 -0.77 12.44 -17.89
N LEU A 167 0.09 11.47 -17.63
CA LEU A 167 1.45 11.46 -18.17
C LEU A 167 1.45 11.44 -19.69
N THR A 168 0.54 10.69 -20.30
CA THR A 168 0.39 10.62 -21.75
C THR A 168 0.02 11.97 -22.36
N ASP A 169 -0.89 12.70 -21.71
CA ASP A 169 -1.33 14.03 -22.18
C ASP A 169 -0.21 15.08 -22.12
N TYR A 170 0.69 15.00 -21.13
CA TYR A 170 1.70 16.03 -20.87
C TYR A 170 3.11 15.68 -21.36
N CYS A 171 3.50 14.41 -21.24
CA CYS A 171 4.83 13.89 -21.57
C CYS A 171 4.83 13.08 -22.87
N GLY A 172 3.68 12.92 -23.52
CA GLY A 172 3.54 12.18 -24.78
C GLY A 172 3.24 10.69 -24.59
N TRP A 173 2.91 10.04 -25.72
CA TRP A 173 2.49 8.64 -25.71
C TRP A 173 3.67 7.68 -25.50
N LYS A 174 3.63 6.95 -24.39
CA LYS A 174 4.55 5.87 -24.04
C LYS A 174 3.84 4.86 -23.14
N ASP A 175 4.30 3.62 -23.13
CA ASP A 175 3.88 2.64 -22.13
C ASP A 175 4.59 2.91 -20.80
N TRP A 176 4.02 3.83 -20.03
CA TRP A 176 4.56 4.26 -18.75
C TRP A 176 4.50 3.16 -17.67
N LEU A 177 3.62 2.15 -17.83
CA LEU A 177 3.55 1.02 -16.90
C LEU A 177 4.72 0.05 -17.15
N ASP A 178 5.01 -0.26 -18.41
CA ASP A 178 6.18 -1.08 -18.76
C ASP A 178 7.49 -0.38 -18.35
N GLU A 179 7.57 0.94 -18.54
CA GLU A 179 8.70 1.74 -18.05
C GLU A 179 8.84 1.65 -16.52
N PHE A 180 7.74 1.76 -15.78
CA PHE A 180 7.77 1.58 -14.33
C PHE A 180 8.28 0.18 -13.93
N HIS A 181 7.86 -0.87 -14.63
CA HIS A 181 8.30 -2.24 -14.35
C HIS A 181 9.79 -2.44 -14.66
N THR A 182 10.27 -1.95 -15.80
CA THR A 182 11.69 -2.02 -16.18
C THR A 182 12.57 -1.18 -15.24
N TRP A 183 12.12 0.03 -14.89
CA TRP A 183 12.75 0.85 -13.86
C TRP A 183 12.81 0.10 -12.52
N GLY A 184 11.71 -0.51 -12.09
CA GLY A 184 11.62 -1.25 -10.83
C GLY A 184 12.59 -2.44 -10.76
N GLN A 185 12.85 -3.10 -11.89
CA GLN A 185 13.85 -4.16 -12.03
C GLN A 185 15.29 -3.63 -11.97
N SER A 186 15.56 -2.45 -12.55
CA SER A 186 16.89 -1.81 -12.48
C SER A 186 17.28 -1.36 -11.07
N GLN A 187 16.28 -1.13 -10.21
CA GLN A 187 16.42 -0.67 -8.82
C GLN A 187 16.37 -1.84 -7.80
N ARG A 188 16.58 -3.09 -8.24
CA ARG A 188 16.79 -4.27 -7.39
C ARG A 188 18.27 -4.55 -7.25
#